data_AF-A0A399ZIW0-F1
#
_entry.id   AF-A0A399ZIW0-F1
#
_cell.length_a   1.000
_cell.length_b   1.000
_cell.length_c   1.000
_cell.angle_alpha   90.00
_cell.angle_beta   90.00
_cell.angle_gamma   90.00
#
_symmetry.space_group_name_H-M   'P 1'
#
loop_
_entity.id
_entity.type
_entity.pdbx_description
1 polymer ?
#
loop_
_entity_poly.entity_id
_entity_poly.type
_entity_poly.pdbx_seq_one_letter_code
_entity_poly.pdbx_strand_id
1 'polypeptide(L)'
;MSNIASKYPAQERDETEISASKRVTLVLVAWAATLSLSKLPLVIARDFLNTDIPWINPAWIGLAFLFWAATYLWQSLKPLRSYFLIMGAILLMAFGFDPFVKQSAIWNNLFVDRSPMVILFGERVLLALESLIVVMILLFIGINRQQAFLTIGNLKAPLGGSNNSTNKRRLPWSIFGTVMAILLGGLFFWFLSSQNPAAKLDIASVLPLFPLILASAALNAISEEVTYRAAPLGTLSPVVGPTHALWLTSLWFGLGHYYGGIPSGPVGLIQTGLLAMLLGKAMLDTRGLGWSWIIHVVLDTVIYVSIAMTI
;
A
#
# COMPACT_ATOMS: atom_id res chain seq x y z
N MET A 1 -49.73 -17.80 -38.80
CA MET A 1 -49.04 -17.77 -37.49
C MET A 1 -47.58 -17.44 -37.74
N SER A 2 -47.17 -16.25 -37.32
CA SER A 2 -45.93 -15.56 -37.70
C SER A 2 -44.70 -16.17 -37.05
N ASN A 3 -43.72 -16.50 -37.89
CA ASN A 3 -42.37 -16.86 -37.48
C ASN A 3 -41.59 -15.55 -37.21
N ILE A 4 -41.43 -15.18 -35.95
CA ILE A 4 -40.65 -13.99 -35.57
C ILE A 4 -39.18 -14.39 -35.58
N ALA A 5 -38.52 -14.06 -36.70
CA ALA A 5 -37.09 -14.10 -36.86
C ALA A 5 -36.39 -13.24 -35.79
N SER A 6 -35.35 -13.80 -35.18
CA SER A 6 -34.53 -13.16 -34.15
C SER A 6 -33.84 -11.91 -34.70
N LYS A 7 -34.35 -10.75 -34.32
CA LYS A 7 -33.83 -9.42 -34.67
C LYS A 7 -32.85 -8.96 -33.59
N TYR A 8 -31.75 -9.69 -33.41
CA TYR A 8 -30.59 -9.21 -32.68
C TYR A 8 -29.37 -9.37 -33.58
N PRO A 9 -28.82 -8.28 -34.14
CA PRO A 9 -27.53 -8.35 -34.80
C PRO A 9 -26.50 -8.77 -33.74
N ALA A 10 -25.64 -9.72 -34.09
CA ALA A 10 -24.46 -10.05 -33.32
C ALA A 10 -23.67 -8.76 -33.10
N GLN A 11 -23.79 -8.19 -31.90
CA GLN A 11 -22.94 -7.08 -31.47
C GLN A 11 -21.49 -7.54 -31.59
N GLU A 12 -20.73 -6.77 -32.36
CA GLU A 12 -19.29 -6.79 -32.46
C GLU A 12 -18.68 -7.04 -31.08
N ARG A 13 -18.15 -8.24 -30.88
CA ARG A 13 -17.10 -8.50 -29.91
C ARG A 13 -15.82 -8.00 -30.55
N ASP A 14 -15.59 -6.70 -30.53
CA ASP A 14 -14.28 -6.16 -30.86
C ASP A 14 -13.91 -5.04 -29.89
N GLU A 15 -12.63 -5.05 -29.50
CA GLU A 15 -11.98 -4.23 -28.47
C GLU A 15 -12.28 -4.58 -27.00
N THR A 16 -11.49 -5.49 -26.40
CA THR A 16 -10.86 -5.34 -25.05
C THR A 16 -10.22 -6.63 -24.51
N GLU A 17 -10.26 -7.76 -25.23
CA GLU A 17 -9.53 -8.94 -24.78
C GLU A 17 -8.02 -8.79 -25.09
N ILE A 18 -7.25 -8.40 -24.08
CA ILE A 18 -5.78 -8.44 -24.15
C ILE A 18 -5.40 -9.89 -24.46
N SER A 19 -4.78 -10.13 -25.62
CA SER A 19 -4.34 -11.47 -25.99
C SER A 19 -3.47 -12.09 -24.88
N ALA A 20 -3.56 -13.41 -24.69
CA ALA A 20 -2.84 -14.09 -23.61
C ALA A 20 -1.33 -13.76 -23.60
N SER A 21 -0.71 -13.73 -24.78
CA SER A 21 0.70 -13.33 -24.96
C SER A 21 0.96 -11.90 -24.48
N LYS A 22 0.12 -10.94 -24.86
CA LYS A 22 0.23 -9.54 -24.44
C LYS A 22 0.05 -9.39 -22.93
N ARG A 23 -0.85 -10.18 -22.32
CA ARG A 23 -1.06 -10.20 -20.87
C ARG A 23 0.16 -10.72 -20.12
N VAL A 24 0.80 -11.78 -20.62
CA VAL A 24 2.05 -12.30 -20.04
C VAL A 24 3.14 -11.22 -20.07
N THR A 25 3.31 -10.51 -21.19
CA THR A 25 4.27 -9.39 -21.26
C THR A 25 3.99 -8.31 -20.21
N LEU A 26 2.73 -7.89 -20.06
CA LEU A 26 2.34 -6.89 -19.07
C LEU A 26 2.64 -7.35 -17.64
N VAL A 27 2.35 -8.61 -17.32
CA VAL A 27 2.65 -9.21 -16.02
C VAL A 27 4.16 -9.19 -15.77
N LEU A 28 4.96 -9.70 -16.70
CA LEU A 28 6.42 -9.76 -16.55
C LEU A 28 7.04 -8.38 -16.38
N VAL A 29 6.60 -7.39 -17.17
CA VAL A 29 7.08 -6.02 -17.09
C VAL A 29 6.67 -5.35 -15.78
N ALA A 30 5.44 -5.59 -15.30
CA ALA A 30 5.03 -5.11 -13.98
C ALA A 30 5.91 -5.69 -12.87
N TRP A 31 6.17 -7.01 -12.87
CA TRP A 31 7.09 -7.64 -11.91
C TRP A 31 8.51 -7.08 -11.98
N ALA A 32 9.08 -6.96 -13.17
CA ALA A 32 10.43 -6.42 -13.34
C ALA A 32 10.53 -4.98 -12.82
N ALA A 33 9.53 -4.14 -13.13
CA ALA A 33 9.47 -2.77 -12.64
C ALA A 33 9.31 -2.72 -11.12
N THR A 34 8.35 -3.46 -10.54
CA THR A 34 8.12 -3.47 -9.09
C THR A 34 9.36 -3.92 -8.33
N LEU A 35 10.03 -4.98 -8.77
CA LEU A 35 11.22 -5.50 -8.11
C LEU A 35 12.41 -4.54 -8.23
N SER A 36 12.67 -3.98 -9.42
CA SER A 36 13.78 -3.05 -9.64
C SER A 36 13.58 -1.70 -8.93
N LEU A 37 12.34 -1.26 -8.76
CA LEU A 37 11.95 -0.02 -8.06
C LEU A 37 11.59 -0.24 -6.57
N SER A 38 11.85 -1.43 -6.04
CA SER A 38 11.72 -1.75 -4.61
C SER A 38 13.08 -1.70 -3.92
N LYS A 39 13.14 -1.93 -2.62
CA LYS A 39 14.41 -2.12 -1.89
C LYS A 39 15.19 -3.38 -2.28
N LEU A 40 14.66 -4.28 -3.13
CA LEU A 40 15.35 -5.53 -3.49
C LEU A 40 16.78 -5.34 -4.05
N PRO A 41 17.07 -4.40 -4.98
CA PRO A 41 18.43 -4.20 -5.46
C PRO A 41 19.39 -3.80 -4.34
N LEU A 42 18.90 -3.03 -3.36
CA LEU A 42 19.68 -2.64 -2.19
C LEU A 42 19.94 -3.83 -1.26
N VAL A 43 18.94 -4.69 -1.06
CA VAL A 43 19.09 -5.95 -0.31
C VAL A 43 20.13 -6.86 -0.96
N ILE A 44 20.07 -7.03 -2.28
CA ILE A 44 21.05 -7.83 -3.02
C ILE A 44 22.45 -7.24 -2.86
N ALA A 45 22.61 -5.93 -3.07
CA ALA A 45 23.89 -5.26 -2.95
C ALA A 45 24.50 -5.40 -1.55
N ARG A 46 23.74 -5.05 -0.51
CA ARG A 46 24.26 -4.98 0.85
C ARG A 46 24.43 -6.35 1.49
N ASP A 47 23.41 -7.20 1.39
CA ASP A 47 23.38 -8.43 2.20
C ASP A 47 24.00 -9.62 1.47
N PHE A 48 24.04 -9.61 0.13
CA PHE A 48 24.59 -10.72 -0.66
C PHE A 48 25.91 -10.38 -1.33
N LEU A 49 26.12 -9.12 -1.73
CA LEU A 49 27.35 -8.68 -2.41
C LEU A 49 28.28 -7.85 -1.52
N ASN A 50 27.88 -7.56 -0.28
CA ASN A 50 28.62 -6.74 0.68
C ASN A 50 29.08 -5.39 0.09
N THR A 51 28.19 -4.74 -0.67
CA THR A 51 28.43 -3.45 -1.32
C THR A 51 27.23 -2.51 -1.11
N ASP A 52 27.41 -1.22 -1.36
CA ASP A 52 26.31 -0.24 -1.27
C ASP A 52 26.12 0.49 -2.59
N ILE A 53 24.90 1.01 -2.80
CA ILE A 53 24.52 1.77 -3.98
C ILE A 53 24.12 3.18 -3.51
N PRO A 54 25.08 4.09 -3.27
CA PRO A 54 24.79 5.42 -2.72
C PRO A 54 23.90 6.27 -3.63
N TRP A 55 23.86 5.95 -4.92
CA TRP A 55 23.04 6.62 -5.93
C TRP A 55 21.71 5.90 -6.21
N ILE A 56 21.28 4.94 -5.38
CA ILE A 56 20.08 4.14 -5.63
C ILE A 56 18.80 4.97 -5.71
N ASN A 57 18.67 5.98 -4.85
CA ASN A 57 17.48 6.86 -4.80
C ASN A 57 17.26 7.62 -6.11
N PRO A 58 18.23 8.40 -6.63
CA PRO A 58 18.07 9.04 -7.93
C PRO A 58 17.95 8.04 -9.08
N ALA A 59 18.58 6.86 -8.99
CA ALA A 59 18.40 5.80 -9.99
C ALA A 59 16.98 5.23 -10.02
N TRP A 60 16.31 5.06 -8.88
CA TRP A 60 14.90 4.65 -8.85
C TRP A 60 13.98 5.69 -9.50
N ILE A 61 14.21 6.98 -9.25
CA ILE A 61 13.43 8.06 -9.89
C ILE A 61 13.65 8.02 -11.42
N GLY A 62 14.91 7.94 -11.86
CA GLY A 62 15.26 7.85 -13.29
C GLY A 62 14.67 6.59 -13.94
N LEU A 63 14.77 5.44 -13.30
CA LEU A 63 14.23 4.17 -13.81
C LEU A 63 12.70 4.18 -13.87
N ALA A 64 12.02 4.78 -12.89
CA ALA A 64 10.57 4.94 -12.92
C ALA A 64 10.14 5.83 -14.10
N PHE A 65 10.88 6.92 -14.37
CA PHE A 65 10.65 7.76 -15.54
C PHE A 65 10.86 6.97 -16.85
N LEU A 66 11.91 6.15 -16.94
CA LEU A 66 12.16 5.31 -18.12
C LEU A 66 11.03 4.30 -18.36
N PHE A 67 10.52 3.64 -17.31
CA PHE A 67 9.36 2.75 -17.42
C PHE A 67 8.12 3.49 -17.91
N TRP A 68 7.84 4.66 -17.35
CA TRP A 68 6.71 5.50 -17.77
C TRP A 68 6.85 5.97 -19.23
N ALA A 69 8.02 6.45 -19.63
CA ALA A 69 8.33 6.87 -21.00
C ALA A 69 8.22 5.71 -21.99
N ALA A 70 8.65 4.50 -21.61
CA ALA A 70 8.51 3.30 -22.43
C ALA A 70 7.04 2.99 -22.80
N THR A 71 6.06 3.42 -21.99
CA THR A 71 4.62 3.23 -22.32
C THR A 71 4.12 4.13 -23.47
N TYR A 72 4.92 5.09 -23.91
CA TYR A 72 4.65 5.91 -25.10
C TYR A 72 5.40 5.38 -26.33
N LEU A 73 6.58 4.81 -26.12
CA LEU A 73 7.41 4.25 -27.19
C LEU A 73 6.97 2.84 -27.59
N TRP A 74 6.41 2.07 -26.66
CA TRP A 74 5.98 0.70 -26.89
C TRP A 74 4.49 0.51 -26.57
N GLN A 75 3.68 0.41 -27.63
CA GLN A 75 2.21 0.30 -27.51
C GLN A 75 1.74 -0.90 -26.67
N SER A 76 2.51 -1.98 -26.61
CA SER A 76 2.21 -3.13 -25.75
C SER A 76 2.21 -2.78 -24.26
N LEU A 77 2.96 -1.76 -23.84
CA LEU A 77 3.10 -1.34 -22.44
C LEU A 77 2.15 -0.21 -22.06
N LYS A 78 1.41 0.38 -23.01
CA LYS A 78 0.44 1.45 -22.77
C LYS A 78 -0.49 1.19 -21.57
N PRO A 79 -1.01 -0.04 -21.34
CA PRO A 79 -1.86 -0.32 -20.18
C PRO A 79 -1.19 -0.08 -18.81
N LEU A 80 0.14 -0.17 -18.69
CA LEU A 80 0.87 0.03 -17.41
C LEU A 80 1.16 1.51 -17.11
N ARG A 81 0.78 2.43 -17.99
CA ARG A 81 1.13 3.86 -17.86
C ARG A 81 0.71 4.46 -16.53
N SER A 82 -0.53 4.24 -16.11
CA SER A 82 -1.05 4.78 -14.85
C SER A 82 -0.31 4.18 -13.65
N TYR A 83 0.02 2.90 -13.71
CA TYR A 83 0.80 2.25 -12.65
C TYR A 83 2.21 2.86 -12.52
N PHE A 84 2.93 3.03 -13.64
CA PHE A 84 4.26 3.63 -13.61
C PHE A 84 4.26 5.10 -13.24
N LEU A 85 3.23 5.85 -13.63
CA LEU A 85 3.05 7.23 -13.18
C LEU A 85 2.88 7.30 -11.66
N ILE A 86 1.99 6.47 -11.09
CA ILE A 86 1.76 6.43 -9.65
C ILE A 86 3.01 5.97 -8.90
N MET A 87 3.65 4.90 -9.34
CA MET A 87 4.88 4.42 -8.70
C MET A 87 6.00 5.46 -8.76
N GLY A 88 6.18 6.12 -9.92
CA GLY A 88 7.15 7.19 -10.09
C GLY A 88 6.85 8.41 -9.21
N ALA A 89 5.57 8.80 -9.09
CA ALA A 89 5.16 9.88 -8.19
C ALA A 89 5.50 9.55 -6.73
N ILE A 90 5.21 8.32 -6.28
CA ILE A 90 5.51 7.89 -4.91
C ILE A 90 7.02 7.93 -4.64
N LEU A 91 7.84 7.43 -5.56
CA LEU A 91 9.30 7.46 -5.42
C LEU A 91 9.85 8.89 -5.45
N LEU A 92 9.29 9.76 -6.29
CA LEU A 92 9.66 11.17 -6.36
C LEU A 92 9.32 11.90 -5.05
N MET A 93 8.16 11.63 -4.46
CA MET A 93 7.80 12.19 -3.16
C MET A 93 8.78 11.70 -2.09
N ALA A 94 8.88 10.38 -1.91
CA ALA A 94 9.68 9.79 -0.83
C ALA A 94 11.19 10.09 -0.89
N PHE A 95 11.76 10.18 -2.10
CA PHE A 95 13.22 10.31 -2.27
C PHE A 95 13.67 11.64 -2.85
N GLY A 96 12.78 12.41 -3.48
CA GLY A 96 13.07 13.73 -4.01
C GLY A 96 12.51 14.85 -3.12
N PHE A 97 11.23 14.77 -2.77
CA PHE A 97 10.53 15.85 -2.07
C PHE A 97 10.73 15.81 -0.56
N ASP A 98 10.57 14.64 0.07
CA ASP A 98 10.67 14.49 1.53
C ASP A 98 11.96 15.03 2.11
N PRO A 99 13.16 14.70 1.56
CA PRO A 99 14.40 15.24 2.10
C PRO A 99 14.44 16.78 2.03
N PHE A 100 13.85 17.38 0.99
CA PHE A 100 13.80 18.82 0.83
C PHE A 100 12.86 19.48 1.85
N VAL A 101 11.68 18.90 2.08
CA VAL A 101 10.76 19.39 3.12
C VAL A 101 11.39 19.30 4.49
N LYS A 102 11.99 18.15 4.84
CA LYS A 102 12.61 17.92 6.15
C LYS A 102 13.84 18.81 6.41
N GLN A 103 14.46 19.35 5.37
CA GLN A 103 15.56 20.33 5.48
C GLN A 103 15.09 21.79 5.51
N SER A 104 13.80 22.05 5.26
CA SER A 104 13.26 23.40 5.20
C SER A 104 13.21 24.07 6.57
N ALA A 105 13.32 25.40 6.60
CA ALA A 105 13.19 26.18 7.83
C ALA A 105 11.82 25.98 8.52
N ILE A 106 10.76 25.80 7.73
CA ILE A 106 9.40 25.56 8.25
C ILE A 106 9.37 24.25 9.05
N TRP A 107 9.90 23.16 8.48
CA TRP A 107 9.95 21.87 9.15
C TRP A 107 10.78 21.93 10.43
N ASN A 108 11.97 22.55 10.34
CA ASN A 108 12.88 22.66 11.48
C ASN A 108 12.24 23.41 12.65
N ASN A 109 11.58 24.54 12.38
CA ASN A 109 10.92 25.35 13.41
C ASN A 109 9.72 24.63 14.06
N LEU A 110 9.03 23.78 13.31
CA LEU A 110 7.87 23.05 13.81
C LEU A 110 8.26 21.82 14.62
N PHE A 111 9.27 21.05 14.17
CA PHE A 111 9.47 19.68 14.65
C PHE A 111 10.85 19.36 15.26
N VAL A 112 11.96 19.95 14.79
CA VAL A 112 13.31 19.43 15.13
C VAL A 112 13.62 19.40 16.63
N ASP A 113 13.20 20.41 17.38
CA ASP A 113 13.43 20.49 18.84
C ASP A 113 12.20 20.06 19.67
N ARG A 114 11.29 19.26 19.09
CA ARG A 114 10.09 18.76 19.78
C ARG A 114 10.31 17.37 20.38
N SER A 115 9.38 16.93 21.21
CA SER A 115 9.42 15.56 21.73
C SER A 115 9.34 14.54 20.58
N PRO A 116 9.93 13.35 20.72
CA PRO A 116 9.97 12.36 19.63
C PRO A 116 8.57 11.98 19.11
N MET A 117 7.54 11.96 19.97
CA MET A 117 6.16 11.71 19.53
C MET A 117 5.59 12.83 18.66
N VAL A 118 5.97 14.09 18.91
CA VAL A 118 5.55 15.23 18.07
C VAL A 118 6.27 15.21 16.73
N ILE A 119 7.55 14.83 16.71
CA ILE A 119 8.31 14.62 15.47
C ILE A 119 7.65 13.51 14.64
N LEU A 120 7.37 12.35 15.25
CA LEU A 120 6.71 11.22 14.60
C LEU A 120 5.36 11.63 14.00
N PHE A 121 4.54 12.35 14.76
CA PHE A 121 3.27 12.88 14.28
C PHE A 121 3.46 13.79 13.06
N GLY A 122 4.45 14.70 13.09
CA GLY A 122 4.82 15.55 11.96
C GLY A 122 5.14 14.74 10.71
N GLU A 123 5.90 13.65 10.83
CA GLU A 123 6.17 12.74 9.72
C GLU A 123 4.90 12.08 9.17
N ARG A 124 3.95 11.71 10.03
CA ARG A 124 2.67 11.13 9.57
C ARG A 124 1.79 12.17 8.87
N VAL A 125 1.87 13.43 9.28
CA VAL A 125 1.22 14.54 8.56
C VAL A 125 1.84 14.71 7.17
N LEU A 126 3.16 14.68 7.06
CA LEU A 126 3.85 14.77 5.76
C LEU A 126 3.43 13.63 4.82
N LEU A 127 3.47 12.39 5.31
CA LEU A 127 3.04 11.22 4.56
C LEU A 127 1.56 11.31 4.12
N ALA A 128 0.70 11.88 4.96
CA ALA A 128 -0.70 12.13 4.61
C ALA A 128 -0.83 13.14 3.47
N LEU A 129 -0.06 14.23 3.49
CA LEU A 129 -0.05 15.21 2.40
C LEU A 129 0.44 14.59 1.09
N GLU A 130 1.47 13.74 1.14
CA GLU A 130 1.93 12.99 -0.04
C GLU A 130 0.85 12.05 -0.58
N SER A 131 0.14 11.34 0.31
CA SER A 131 -0.96 10.46 -0.11
C SER A 131 -2.10 11.22 -0.80
N LEU A 132 -2.37 12.46 -0.38
CA LEU A 132 -3.34 13.33 -1.05
C LEU A 132 -2.86 13.70 -2.46
N ILE A 133 -1.56 13.90 -2.67
CA ILE A 133 -0.99 14.12 -4.00
C ILE A 133 -1.21 12.89 -4.89
N VAL A 134 -0.99 11.68 -4.37
CA VAL A 134 -1.28 10.43 -5.09
C VAL A 134 -2.76 10.35 -5.47
N VAL A 135 -3.67 10.68 -4.55
CA VAL A 135 -5.12 10.74 -4.83
C VAL A 135 -5.44 11.75 -5.92
N MET A 136 -4.86 12.96 -5.86
CA MET A 136 -5.06 13.99 -6.88
C MET A 136 -4.59 13.50 -8.26
N ILE A 137 -3.43 12.82 -8.34
CA ILE A 137 -2.94 12.25 -9.60
C ILE A 137 -3.91 11.19 -10.13
N LEU A 138 -4.39 10.26 -9.31
CA LEU A 138 -5.35 9.23 -9.72
C LEU A 138 -6.63 9.85 -10.33
N LEU A 139 -7.19 10.83 -9.63
CA LEU A 139 -8.42 11.51 -10.07
C LEU A 139 -8.16 12.30 -11.36
N PHE A 140 -7.01 12.97 -11.46
CA PHE A 140 -6.62 13.73 -12.64
C PHE A 140 -6.44 12.85 -13.89
N ILE A 141 -5.89 11.64 -13.73
CA ILE A 141 -5.78 10.66 -14.84
C ILE A 141 -7.07 9.87 -15.09
N GLY A 142 -8.19 10.26 -14.48
CA GLY A 142 -9.52 9.73 -14.74
C GLY A 142 -9.88 8.46 -13.97
N ILE A 143 -9.06 8.03 -13.00
CA ILE A 143 -9.38 6.90 -12.13
C ILE A 143 -10.28 7.42 -11.01
N ASN A 144 -11.54 6.98 -10.99
CA ASN A 144 -12.49 7.43 -9.99
C ASN A 144 -12.24 6.78 -8.62
N ARG A 145 -12.89 7.33 -7.59
CA ARG A 145 -12.74 6.89 -6.19
C ARG A 145 -13.03 5.41 -6.00
N GLN A 146 -14.03 4.86 -6.68
CA GLN A 146 -14.43 3.46 -6.55
C GLN A 146 -13.40 2.52 -7.20
N GLN A 147 -12.88 2.88 -8.37
CA GLN A 147 -11.83 2.13 -9.07
C GLN A 147 -10.52 2.11 -8.28
N ALA A 148 -10.20 3.23 -7.62
CA ALA A 148 -9.04 3.36 -6.75
C ALA A 148 -9.28 2.88 -5.31
N PHE A 149 -10.42 2.26 -5.00
CA PHE A 149 -10.76 1.79 -3.64
C PHE A 149 -10.86 2.92 -2.58
N LEU A 150 -10.90 4.20 -2.97
CA LEU A 150 -11.00 5.39 -2.11
C LEU A 150 -12.38 5.61 -1.48
N THR A 151 -13.14 4.53 -1.25
CA THR A 151 -14.44 4.53 -0.57
C THR A 151 -14.40 3.55 0.60
N ILE A 152 -15.38 3.62 1.50
CA ILE A 152 -15.47 2.68 2.63
C ILE A 152 -15.67 1.23 2.12
N GLY A 153 -16.37 1.05 0.99
CA GLY A 153 -16.75 -0.26 0.48
C GLY A 153 -17.86 -0.92 1.28
N ASN A 154 -18.14 -2.19 0.98
CA ASN A 154 -19.10 -3.02 1.70
C ASN A 154 -18.41 -3.79 2.83
N LEU A 155 -18.46 -3.25 4.05
CA LEU A 155 -17.87 -3.87 5.25
C LEU A 155 -18.47 -5.24 5.59
N LYS A 156 -19.64 -5.59 5.06
CA LYS A 156 -20.31 -6.89 5.27
C LYS A 156 -20.09 -7.86 4.10
N ALA A 157 -19.25 -7.51 3.13
CA ALA A 157 -18.96 -8.39 2.00
C ALA A 157 -18.45 -9.76 2.50
N PRO A 158 -18.84 -10.86 1.85
CA PRO A 158 -18.28 -12.17 2.16
C PRO A 158 -16.80 -12.23 1.82
N LEU A 159 -16.03 -13.02 2.56
CA LEU A 159 -14.68 -13.39 2.16
C LEU A 159 -14.69 -14.01 0.75
N GLY A 160 -13.80 -13.53 -0.12
CA GLY A 160 -13.77 -13.90 -1.54
C GLY A 160 -14.69 -13.09 -2.45
N GLY A 161 -15.30 -12.01 -1.95
CA GLY A 161 -16.05 -11.03 -2.72
C GLY A 161 -17.47 -11.45 -3.12
N SER A 162 -18.26 -10.48 -3.58
CA SER A 162 -19.70 -10.66 -3.91
C SER A 162 -19.98 -11.39 -5.23
N ASN A 163 -19.00 -11.46 -6.15
CA ASN A 163 -19.21 -11.96 -7.52
C ASN A 163 -19.15 -13.49 -7.65
N ASN A 164 -19.02 -14.24 -6.57
CA ASN A 164 -19.04 -15.69 -6.60
C ASN A 164 -20.44 -16.22 -6.24
N SER A 165 -21.18 -16.69 -7.25
CA SER A 165 -22.58 -17.15 -7.09
C SER A 165 -22.73 -18.53 -6.44
N THR A 166 -21.63 -19.19 -6.08
CA THR A 166 -21.63 -20.50 -5.39
C THR A 166 -21.82 -20.28 -3.88
N ASN A 167 -23.05 -19.90 -3.54
CA ASN A 167 -23.43 -19.50 -2.19
C ASN A 167 -23.77 -20.74 -1.35
N LYS A 168 -23.09 -20.90 -0.21
CA LYS A 168 -23.62 -21.49 1.04
C LYS A 168 -22.61 -21.18 2.17
N ARG A 169 -22.82 -20.05 2.86
CA ARG A 169 -22.13 -19.64 4.10
C ARG A 169 -20.65 -19.23 3.96
N ARG A 170 -20.39 -18.07 3.34
CA ARG A 170 -19.08 -17.42 3.44
C ARG A 170 -19.05 -16.52 4.67
N LEU A 171 -17.96 -16.60 5.44
CA LEU A 171 -17.72 -15.74 6.60
C LEU A 171 -17.66 -14.27 6.12
N PRO A 172 -18.50 -13.36 6.66
CA PRO A 172 -18.45 -11.95 6.28
C PRO A 172 -17.20 -11.27 6.84
N TRP A 173 -16.70 -10.26 6.12
CA TRP A 173 -15.60 -9.40 6.55
C TRP A 173 -15.89 -8.69 7.87
N SER A 174 -17.16 -8.46 8.22
CA SER A 174 -17.51 -7.90 9.53
C SER A 174 -17.11 -8.77 10.70
N ILE A 175 -17.12 -10.10 10.53
CA ILE A 175 -16.66 -11.03 11.56
C ILE A 175 -15.15 -11.25 11.39
N PHE A 176 -14.72 -11.62 10.17
CA PHE A 176 -13.33 -11.95 9.92
C PHE A 176 -12.38 -10.77 10.20
N GLY A 177 -12.69 -9.58 9.67
CA GLY A 177 -11.89 -8.37 9.86
C GLY A 177 -11.81 -7.95 11.33
N THR A 178 -12.92 -8.06 12.09
CA THR A 178 -12.92 -7.80 13.54
C THR A 178 -12.00 -8.77 14.28
N VAL A 179 -12.12 -10.07 13.99
CA VAL A 179 -11.27 -11.10 14.61
C VAL A 179 -9.81 -10.87 14.24
N MET A 180 -9.50 -10.56 12.98
CA MET A 180 -8.14 -10.26 12.55
C MET A 180 -7.58 -9.01 13.24
N ALA A 181 -8.36 -7.92 13.37
CA ALA A 181 -7.92 -6.73 14.07
C ALA A 181 -7.55 -7.02 15.53
N ILE A 182 -8.41 -7.75 16.25
CA ILE A 182 -8.17 -8.11 17.67
C ILE A 182 -6.97 -9.06 17.79
N LEU A 183 -6.93 -10.14 17.00
CA LEU A 183 -5.88 -11.14 17.09
C LEU A 183 -4.51 -10.58 16.70
N LEU A 184 -4.44 -9.84 15.59
CA LEU A 184 -3.17 -9.25 15.15
C LEU A 184 -2.74 -8.12 16.08
N GLY A 185 -3.67 -7.27 16.53
CA GLY A 185 -3.37 -6.23 17.54
C GLY A 185 -2.83 -6.82 18.84
N GLY A 186 -3.48 -7.86 19.37
CA GLY A 186 -3.02 -8.58 20.55
C GLY A 186 -1.67 -9.28 20.34
N LEU A 187 -1.47 -9.91 19.18
CA LEU A 187 -0.20 -10.57 18.85
C LEU A 187 0.96 -9.57 18.73
N PHE A 188 0.74 -8.43 18.08
CA PHE A 188 1.74 -7.36 18.00
C PHE A 188 2.03 -6.78 19.37
N PHE A 189 1.01 -6.57 20.20
CA PHE A 189 1.19 -6.06 21.55
C PHE A 189 2.02 -7.03 22.39
N TRP A 190 1.70 -8.33 22.32
CA TRP A 190 2.48 -9.37 22.97
C TRP A 190 3.91 -9.41 22.48
N PHE A 191 4.13 -9.42 21.16
CA PHE A 191 5.44 -9.45 20.55
C PHE A 191 6.28 -8.25 20.99
N LEU A 192 5.78 -7.02 20.86
CA LEU A 192 6.50 -5.81 21.23
C LEU A 192 6.79 -5.74 22.74
N SER A 193 5.83 -6.15 23.58
CA SER A 193 6.05 -6.25 25.03
C SER A 193 7.14 -7.27 25.38
N SER A 194 7.21 -8.39 24.64
CA SER A 194 8.23 -9.43 24.87
C SER A 194 9.65 -9.00 24.47
N GLN A 195 9.79 -8.00 23.58
CA GLN A 195 11.10 -7.45 23.20
C GLN A 195 11.69 -6.54 24.27
N ASN A 196 10.89 -6.07 25.23
CA ASN A 196 11.34 -5.17 26.28
C ASN A 196 10.82 -5.59 27.67
N PRO A 197 11.20 -6.78 28.16
CA PRO A 197 10.65 -7.36 29.40
C PRO A 197 10.99 -6.56 30.67
N ALA A 198 12.01 -5.70 30.61
CA ALA A 198 12.39 -4.79 31.69
C ALA A 198 11.55 -3.49 31.70
N ALA A 199 10.88 -3.16 30.59
CA ALA A 199 9.95 -2.04 30.56
C ALA A 199 8.75 -2.37 31.45
N LYS A 200 8.63 -1.66 32.57
CA LYS A 200 7.35 -1.65 33.30
C LYS A 200 6.33 -1.04 32.34
N LEU A 201 5.29 -1.80 32.01
CA LEU A 201 4.15 -1.30 31.25
C LEU A 201 3.44 -0.22 32.07
N ASP A 202 3.94 1.02 31.99
CA ASP A 202 3.34 2.18 32.61
C ASP A 202 2.35 2.81 31.62
N ILE A 203 1.16 2.23 31.55
CA ILE A 203 0.09 2.74 30.67
C ILE A 203 -0.31 4.16 31.08
N ALA A 204 -0.15 4.53 32.36
CA ALA A 204 -0.52 5.85 32.87
C ALA A 204 0.34 6.97 32.28
N SER A 205 1.63 6.71 32.02
CA SER A 205 2.53 7.69 31.40
C SER A 205 2.19 7.95 29.92
N VAL A 206 1.59 6.98 29.23
CA VAL A 206 1.20 7.09 27.81
C VAL A 206 -0.17 7.72 27.63
N LEU A 207 -1.04 7.66 28.65
CA LEU A 207 -2.42 8.12 28.56
C LEU A 207 -2.56 9.58 28.07
N PRO A 208 -1.73 10.56 28.51
CA PRO A 208 -1.78 11.92 27.98
C PRO A 208 -1.45 12.04 26.48
N LEU A 209 -0.64 11.10 25.95
CA LEU A 209 -0.23 11.06 24.55
C LEU A 209 -1.22 10.30 23.67
N PHE A 210 -2.21 9.63 24.27
CA PHE A 210 -3.13 8.75 23.55
C PHE A 210 -3.85 9.43 22.37
N PRO A 211 -4.33 10.69 22.47
CA PRO A 211 -4.90 11.38 21.31
C PRO A 211 -3.91 11.54 20.14
N LEU A 212 -2.64 11.85 20.45
CA LEU A 212 -1.57 12.01 19.45
C LEU A 212 -1.19 10.67 18.82
N ILE A 213 -1.18 9.60 19.62
CA ILE A 213 -0.96 8.22 19.18
C ILE A 213 -2.04 7.78 18.20
N LEU A 214 -3.32 7.95 18.56
CA LEU A 214 -4.43 7.60 17.69
C LEU A 214 -4.44 8.42 16.40
N ALA A 215 -4.14 9.72 16.49
CA ALA A 215 -4.03 10.58 15.31
C ALA A 215 -2.89 10.12 14.40
N SER A 216 -1.72 9.81 14.96
CA SER A 216 -0.58 9.29 14.20
C SER A 216 -0.92 7.96 13.54
N ALA A 217 -1.56 7.02 14.25
CA ALA A 217 -1.96 5.72 13.73
C ALA A 217 -2.97 5.85 12.59
N ALA A 218 -3.98 6.71 12.77
CA ALA A 218 -4.98 6.99 11.75
C ALA A 218 -4.36 7.58 10.48
N LEU A 219 -3.47 8.56 10.64
CA LEU A 219 -2.75 9.21 9.53
C LEU A 219 -1.79 8.26 8.83
N ASN A 220 -1.00 7.47 9.58
CA ASN A 220 -0.10 6.49 8.99
C ASN A 220 -0.88 5.47 8.17
N ALA A 221 -1.85 4.81 8.80
CA ALA A 221 -2.66 3.79 8.17
C ALA A 221 -3.34 4.29 6.89
N ILE A 222 -4.02 5.45 6.92
CA ILE A 222 -4.71 5.94 5.71
C ILE A 222 -3.72 6.26 4.60
N SER A 223 -2.59 6.90 4.94
CA SER A 223 -1.61 7.33 3.94
C SER A 223 -0.95 6.13 3.29
N GLU A 224 -0.58 5.14 4.09
CA GLU A 224 0.02 3.91 3.63
C GLU A 224 -0.92 3.05 2.79
N GLU A 225 -2.16 2.87 3.24
CA GLU A 225 -3.18 2.14 2.51
C GLU A 225 -3.52 2.84 1.17
N VAL A 226 -3.56 4.17 1.13
CA VAL A 226 -3.76 4.92 -0.11
C VAL A 226 -2.58 4.77 -1.05
N THR A 227 -1.38 5.10 -0.57
CA THR A 227 -0.16 5.23 -1.37
C THR A 227 0.34 3.88 -1.90
N TYR A 228 0.44 2.87 -1.03
CA TYR A 228 1.12 1.62 -1.38
C TYR A 228 0.17 0.46 -1.70
N ARG A 229 -1.15 0.62 -1.48
CA ARG A 229 -2.15 -0.42 -1.75
C ARG A 229 -3.23 0.06 -2.71
N ALA A 230 -4.11 0.95 -2.30
CA ALA A 230 -5.25 1.40 -3.11
C ALA A 230 -4.84 1.98 -4.47
N ALA A 231 -3.88 2.90 -4.52
CA ALA A 231 -3.42 3.50 -5.78
C ALA A 231 -2.76 2.48 -6.74
N PRO A 232 -1.81 1.63 -6.29
CA PRO A 232 -1.26 0.57 -7.13
C PRO A 232 -2.29 -0.52 -7.49
N LEU A 233 -3.15 -0.96 -6.57
CA LEU A 233 -4.17 -1.97 -6.85
C LEU A 233 -5.19 -1.46 -7.87
N GLY A 234 -5.64 -0.21 -7.75
CA GLY A 234 -6.59 0.42 -8.68
C GLY A 234 -6.03 0.57 -10.09
N THR A 235 -4.71 0.75 -10.23
CA THR A 235 -4.03 0.86 -11.53
C THR A 235 -3.60 -0.49 -12.11
N LEU A 236 -3.16 -1.45 -11.28
CA LEU A 236 -2.67 -2.76 -11.72
C LEU A 236 -3.77 -3.80 -11.93
N SER A 237 -4.76 -3.86 -11.04
CA SER A 237 -5.77 -4.94 -11.06
C SER A 237 -6.51 -5.06 -12.40
N PRO A 238 -6.88 -3.96 -13.09
CA PRO A 238 -7.51 -4.05 -14.41
C PRO A 238 -6.56 -4.56 -15.51
N VAL A 239 -5.24 -4.46 -15.32
CA VAL A 239 -4.23 -4.72 -16.35
C VAL A 239 -3.64 -6.13 -16.23
N VAL A 240 -3.18 -6.49 -15.03
CA VAL A 240 -2.52 -7.78 -14.77
C VAL A 240 -3.45 -8.79 -14.08
N GLY A 241 -4.60 -8.33 -13.60
CA GLY A 241 -5.55 -9.11 -12.82
C GLY A 241 -5.32 -8.97 -11.31
N PRO A 242 -6.36 -9.23 -10.49
CA PRO A 242 -6.34 -8.96 -9.05
C PRO A 242 -5.28 -9.77 -8.30
N THR A 243 -5.01 -11.01 -8.73
CA THR A 243 -4.01 -11.88 -8.09
C THR A 243 -2.60 -11.31 -8.23
N HIS A 244 -2.17 -10.98 -9.45
CA HIS A 244 -0.84 -10.41 -9.67
C HIS A 244 -0.71 -9.03 -9.03
N ALA A 245 -1.74 -8.18 -9.14
CA ALA A 245 -1.75 -6.88 -8.47
C ALA A 245 -1.56 -7.04 -6.96
N LEU A 246 -2.29 -7.96 -6.32
CA LEU A 246 -2.16 -8.21 -4.88
C LEU A 246 -0.75 -8.66 -4.49
N TRP A 247 -0.15 -9.61 -5.22
CA TRP A 247 1.20 -10.08 -4.92
C TRP A 247 2.26 -8.99 -5.12
N LEU A 248 2.17 -8.21 -6.21
CA LEU A 248 3.10 -7.12 -6.51
C LEU A 248 3.08 -6.06 -5.40
N THR A 249 1.89 -5.59 -5.00
CA THR A 249 1.78 -4.56 -3.96
C THR A 249 2.20 -5.06 -2.59
N SER A 250 1.87 -6.32 -2.27
CA SER A 250 2.24 -6.94 -1.00
C SER A 250 3.75 -7.12 -0.87
N LEU A 251 4.40 -7.63 -1.92
CA LEU A 251 5.85 -7.80 -1.93
C LEU A 251 6.58 -6.46 -1.92
N TRP A 252 6.10 -5.49 -2.70
CA TRP A 252 6.69 -4.14 -2.70
C TRP A 252 6.66 -3.52 -1.31
N PHE A 253 5.53 -3.61 -0.62
CA PHE A 253 5.38 -3.11 0.73
C PHE A 253 6.28 -3.84 1.74
N GLY A 254 6.34 -5.17 1.66
CA GLY A 254 7.25 -5.99 2.48
C GLY A 254 8.71 -5.60 2.27
N LEU A 255 9.15 -5.47 1.01
CA LEU A 255 10.50 -5.00 0.68
C LEU A 255 10.76 -3.60 1.24
N GLY A 256 9.75 -2.72 1.24
CA GLY A 256 9.80 -1.41 1.89
C GLY A 256 10.19 -1.47 3.36
N HIS A 257 9.82 -2.53 4.07
CA HIS A 257 10.11 -2.74 5.49
C HIS A 257 11.47 -3.38 5.77
N TYR A 258 12.18 -3.87 4.75
CA TYR A 258 13.45 -4.59 4.96
C TYR A 258 14.49 -3.72 5.69
N TYR A 259 14.61 -2.44 5.34
CA TYR A 259 15.49 -1.49 6.03
C TYR A 259 14.68 -0.37 6.67
N GLY A 260 14.86 -0.16 7.97
CA GLY A 260 14.24 0.94 8.73
C GLY A 260 12.73 0.83 8.95
N GLY A 261 12.11 -0.31 8.60
CA GLY A 261 10.72 -0.61 8.93
C GLY A 261 10.56 -1.17 10.34
N ILE A 262 9.33 -1.19 10.87
CA ILE A 262 9.01 -1.82 12.14
C ILE A 262 7.96 -2.92 11.89
N PRO A 263 8.32 -4.22 11.98
CA PRO A 263 9.67 -4.77 12.14
C PRO A 263 10.53 -4.64 10.87
N SER A 264 11.86 -4.72 11.01
CA SER A 264 12.84 -4.67 9.90
C SER A 264 13.42 -6.05 9.54
N GLY A 265 14.23 -6.08 8.48
CA GLY A 265 14.96 -7.25 8.00
C GLY A 265 14.06 -8.30 7.32
N PRO A 266 14.54 -9.56 7.20
CA PRO A 266 13.76 -10.64 6.58
C PRO A 266 12.41 -10.89 7.26
N VAL A 267 12.36 -10.79 8.59
CA VAL A 267 11.11 -10.93 9.36
C VAL A 267 10.16 -9.79 9.04
N GLY A 268 10.67 -8.55 9.03
CA GLY A 268 9.94 -7.35 8.58
C GLY A 268 9.29 -7.53 7.22
N LEU A 269 10.07 -7.98 6.23
CA LEU A 269 9.59 -8.22 4.87
C LEU A 269 8.44 -9.22 4.84
N ILE A 270 8.60 -10.38 5.46
CA ILE A 270 7.61 -11.45 5.42
C ILE A 270 6.34 -11.01 6.15
N GLN A 271 6.48 -10.51 7.37
CA GLN A 271 5.35 -10.14 8.21
C GLN A 271 4.52 -9.01 7.61
N THR A 272 5.16 -7.92 7.18
CA THR A 272 4.45 -6.77 6.61
C THR A 272 3.95 -7.05 5.19
N GLY A 273 4.64 -7.90 4.42
CA GLY A 273 4.15 -8.39 3.13
C GLY A 273 2.89 -9.24 3.26
N LEU A 274 2.85 -10.18 4.21
CA LEU A 274 1.64 -10.98 4.49
C LEU A 274 0.49 -10.10 5.02
N LEU A 275 0.80 -9.13 5.87
CA LEU A 275 -0.18 -8.15 6.32
C LEU A 275 -0.74 -7.34 5.14
N ALA A 276 0.11 -6.78 4.29
CA ALA A 276 -0.33 -6.05 3.09
C ALA A 276 -1.16 -6.91 2.15
N MET A 277 -0.88 -8.21 2.08
CA MET A 277 -1.70 -9.16 1.32
C MET A 277 -3.09 -9.34 1.92
N LEU A 278 -3.19 -9.46 3.24
CA LEU A 278 -4.47 -9.49 3.95
C LEU A 278 -5.28 -8.20 3.72
N LEU A 279 -4.63 -7.04 3.90
CA LEU A 279 -5.28 -5.73 3.76
C LEU A 279 -5.68 -5.43 2.31
N GLY A 280 -4.83 -5.76 1.34
CA GLY A 280 -5.16 -5.66 -0.09
C GLY A 280 -6.30 -6.60 -0.48
N LYS A 281 -6.33 -7.82 0.09
CA LYS A 281 -7.44 -8.75 -0.12
C LYS A 281 -8.75 -8.21 0.45
N ALA A 282 -8.71 -7.52 1.59
CA ALA A 282 -9.87 -6.82 2.15
C ALA A 282 -10.40 -5.77 1.18
N MET A 283 -9.52 -4.97 0.54
CA MET A 283 -9.94 -3.99 -0.48
C MET A 283 -10.60 -4.65 -1.69
N LEU A 284 -10.00 -5.73 -2.20
CA LEU A 284 -10.52 -6.44 -3.37
C LEU A 284 -11.90 -7.04 -3.11
N ASP A 285 -12.11 -7.63 -1.92
CA ASP A 285 -13.37 -8.27 -1.57
C ASP A 285 -14.48 -7.27 -1.23
N THR A 286 -14.14 -6.19 -0.52
CA THR A 286 -15.11 -5.21 0.00
C THR A 286 -15.29 -4.03 -0.94
N ARG A 287 -14.42 -3.88 -1.94
CA ARG A 287 -14.36 -2.74 -2.87
C ARG A 287 -14.16 -1.39 -2.18
N GLY A 288 -13.39 -1.37 -1.10
CA GLY A 288 -13.03 -0.13 -0.40
C GLY A 288 -11.96 -0.30 0.66
N LEU A 289 -11.49 0.83 1.20
CA LEU A 289 -10.42 0.93 2.20
C LEU A 289 -10.85 0.55 3.62
N GLY A 290 -12.15 0.44 3.90
CA GLY A 290 -12.65 0.46 5.28
C GLY A 290 -12.01 -0.59 6.21
N TRP A 291 -12.03 -1.87 5.82
CA TRP A 291 -11.39 -2.92 6.64
C TRP A 291 -9.88 -2.84 6.66
N SER A 292 -9.25 -2.47 5.55
CA SER A 292 -7.81 -2.30 5.46
C SER A 292 -7.33 -1.23 6.43
N TRP A 293 -8.02 -0.09 6.45
CA TRP A 293 -7.75 1.01 7.36
C TRP A 293 -8.03 0.65 8.82
N ILE A 294 -9.18 0.05 9.15
CA ILE A 294 -9.52 -0.33 10.54
C ILE A 294 -8.46 -1.27 11.13
N ILE A 295 -8.11 -2.34 10.40
CA ILE A 295 -7.12 -3.31 10.89
C ILE A 295 -5.76 -2.62 11.06
N HIS A 296 -5.35 -1.81 10.09
CA HIS A 296 -4.06 -1.13 10.13
C HIS A 296 -3.99 -0.11 11.29
N VAL A 297 -5.03 0.68 11.53
CA VAL A 297 -5.07 1.62 12.68
C VAL A 297 -4.92 0.90 14.01
N VAL A 298 -5.53 -0.28 14.18
CA VAL A 298 -5.38 -1.07 15.40
C VAL A 298 -3.92 -1.49 15.60
N LEU A 299 -3.25 -1.93 14.53
CA LEU A 299 -1.84 -2.32 14.59
C LEU A 299 -0.92 -1.14 14.87
N ASP A 300 -1.10 -0.03 14.17
CA ASP A 300 -0.29 1.17 14.34
C ASP A 300 -0.51 1.81 15.72
N THR A 301 -1.72 1.71 16.28
CA THR A 301 -1.97 2.15 17.66
C THR A 301 -1.11 1.37 18.64
N VAL A 302 -1.01 0.05 18.47
CA VAL A 302 -0.15 -0.80 19.32
C VAL A 302 1.32 -0.42 19.15
N ILE A 303 1.78 -0.24 17.92
CA ILE A 303 3.16 0.16 17.62
C ILE A 303 3.48 1.51 18.27
N TYR A 304 2.62 2.51 18.11
CA TYR A 304 2.84 3.86 18.64
C TYR A 304 2.68 3.96 20.14
N VAL A 305 1.84 3.13 20.77
CA VAL A 305 1.87 2.94 22.23
C VAL A 305 3.23 2.38 22.65
N SER A 306 3.74 1.34 22.00
CA SER A 306 5.05 0.77 22.33
C SER A 306 6.20 1.77 22.14
N ILE A 307 6.18 2.59 21.07
CA ILE A 307 7.17 3.64 20.87
C ILE A 307 7.06 4.70 21.99
N ALA A 308 5.85 5.16 22.30
CA ALA A 308 5.62 6.14 23.37
C ALA A 308 6.10 5.66 24.75
N MET A 309 6.06 4.35 25.03
CA MET A 309 6.59 3.76 26.28
C MET A 309 8.12 3.76 26.37
N THR A 310 8.82 4.01 25.25
CA THR A 310 10.30 3.99 25.20
C THR A 310 10.94 5.38 25.16
N ILE A 311 10.12 6.43 25.15
CA ILE A 311 10.52 7.84 25.08
C ILE A 311 10.35 8.48 26.46
#